data_AF-A0A7L4ET79-F1
#
_entry.id   AF-A0A7L4ET79-F1
#
_cell.length_a   1.000
_cell.length_b   1.000
_cell.length_c   1.000
_cell.angle_alpha   90.00
_cell.angle_beta   90.00
_cell.angle_gamma   90.00
#
_symmetry.space_group_name_H-M   'P 1'
#
loop_
_entity.id
_entity.type
_entity.pdbx_description
1 polymer ?
#
loop_
_entity_poly.entity_id
_entity_poly.type
_entity_poly.pdbx_seq_one_letter_code
_entity_poly.pdbx_strand_id
1 'polypeptide(L)'
;IFHFAKGQPYIDDVGSFKERMEWAGNPRRRDGSIVIHSLEPGDNGTFTCDVKNPPDIVGKSSQVTLYVLERVPTRYGVVLGSVIGGVLLLVAVLVALGYSARYCWQRRQAGLQRRLSAMEKGKLQRSAKEGSKRGRQAPVLYAMLDHGRGSKKAKGGAGEPRKEKK
;
A
#
# COMPACT_ATOMS: atom_id res chain seq x y z
N ILE A 1 14.73 27.24 37.36
CA ILE A 1 14.97 26.04 38.20
C ILE A 1 13.68 25.76 38.96
N PHE A 2 13.45 24.52 39.40
CA PHE A 2 12.28 24.17 40.20
C PHE A 2 12.65 24.11 41.68
N HIS A 3 11.87 24.75 42.54
CA HIS A 3 12.07 24.75 43.99
C HIS A 3 10.79 24.35 44.72
N PHE A 4 10.94 23.69 45.86
CA PHE A 4 9.84 23.38 46.76
C PHE A 4 10.20 23.85 48.17
N ALA A 5 9.42 24.78 48.72
CA ALA A 5 9.67 25.32 50.04
C ALA A 5 8.35 25.67 50.75
N LYS A 6 8.33 25.55 52.09
CA LYS A 6 7.17 25.93 52.93
C LYS A 6 5.83 25.29 52.48
N GLY A 7 5.88 24.11 51.85
CA GLY A 7 4.70 23.40 51.37
C GLY A 7 4.16 23.87 50.02
N GLN A 8 4.88 24.73 49.30
CA GLN A 8 4.49 25.21 47.98
C GLN A 8 5.61 24.99 46.94
N PRO A 9 5.27 24.54 45.72
CA PRO A 9 6.19 24.53 44.60
C PRO A 9 6.32 25.93 43.99
N TYR A 10 7.52 26.32 43.63
CA TYR A 10 7.84 27.56 42.92
C TYR A 10 8.76 27.23 41.74
N ILE A 11 8.44 27.80 40.58
CA ILE A 11 9.19 27.65 39.34
C ILE A 11 9.79 29.01 39.03
N ASP A 12 11.11 29.07 38.83
CA ASP A 12 11.71 30.33 38.38
C ASP A 12 11.11 30.76 37.04
N ASP A 13 10.82 32.05 36.91
CA ASP A 13 10.34 32.66 35.68
C ASP A 13 11.37 32.66 34.54
N VAL A 14 12.56 32.11 34.78
CA VAL A 14 13.71 32.11 33.89
C VAL A 14 14.04 30.69 33.45
N GLY A 15 14.03 30.46 32.13
CA GLY A 15 14.45 29.22 31.49
C GLY A 15 13.41 28.59 30.56
N SER A 16 13.85 27.62 29.75
CA SER A 16 13.05 26.93 28.72
C SER A 16 11.99 25.95 29.27
N PHE A 17 11.98 25.71 30.58
CA PHE A 17 11.13 24.72 31.24
C PHE A 17 9.97 25.32 32.06
N LYS A 18 9.88 26.65 32.15
CA LYS A 18 8.93 27.36 33.01
C LYS A 18 7.48 26.87 32.88
N GLU A 19 7.00 26.72 31.64
CA GLU A 19 5.60 26.39 31.34
C GLU A 19 5.35 24.88 31.23
N ARG A 20 6.40 24.07 31.33
CA ARG A 20 6.35 22.63 31.08
C ARG A 20 6.62 21.81 32.35
N MET A 21 6.99 22.43 33.47
CA MET A 21 7.28 21.74 34.73
C MET A 21 6.07 21.71 35.65
N GLU A 22 5.81 20.55 36.25
CA GLU A 22 4.73 20.32 37.22
C GLU A 22 5.23 19.51 38.42
N TRP A 23 4.68 19.80 39.59
CA TRP A 23 4.95 19.04 40.81
C TRP A 23 4.13 17.75 40.85
N ALA A 24 4.79 16.60 40.94
CA ALA A 24 4.12 15.30 41.06
C ALA A 24 4.39 14.59 42.40
N GLY A 25 5.39 15.04 43.16
CA GLY A 25 5.85 14.40 44.38
C GLY A 25 4.95 14.61 45.60
N ASN A 26 5.29 13.90 46.67
CA ASN A 26 4.70 14.09 47.99
C ASN A 26 5.79 14.13 49.07
N PRO A 27 6.13 15.32 49.60
CA PRO A 27 7.21 15.45 50.57
C PRO A 27 6.93 14.70 51.86
N ARG A 28 5.65 14.54 52.25
CA ARG A 28 5.26 13.76 53.45
C ARG A 28 5.62 12.28 53.32
N ARG A 29 5.74 11.78 52.09
CA ARG A 29 6.14 10.41 51.76
C ARG A 29 7.60 10.31 51.29
N ARG A 30 8.41 11.36 51.49
CA ARG A 30 9.81 11.44 51.03
C ARG A 30 9.94 11.35 49.50
N ASP A 31 8.93 11.81 48.77
CA ASP A 31 8.90 11.81 47.31
C ASP A 31 9.02 13.25 46.78
N GLY A 32 10.09 13.49 46.04
CA GLY A 32 10.47 14.77 45.44
C GLY A 32 10.28 14.85 43.92
N SER A 33 9.44 13.99 43.35
CA SER A 33 9.30 13.88 41.90
C SER A 33 8.66 15.11 41.23
N ILE A 34 9.18 15.43 40.04
CA ILE A 34 8.67 16.47 39.15
C ILE A 34 8.39 15.86 37.78
N VAL A 35 7.44 16.45 37.06
CA VAL A 35 7.11 16.06 35.69
C VAL A 35 7.47 17.21 34.76
N ILE A 36 8.12 16.88 33.65
CA ILE A 36 8.42 17.82 32.57
C ILE A 36 7.62 17.38 31.34
N HIS A 37 6.68 18.20 30.92
CA HIS A 37 5.84 17.98 29.75
C HIS A 37 6.55 18.37 28.45
N SER A 38 6.13 17.79 27.34
CA SER A 38 6.58 18.15 25.99
C SER A 38 8.11 18.22 25.83
N LEU A 39 8.83 17.19 26.27
CA LEU A 39 10.29 17.13 26.14
C LEU A 39 10.75 17.20 24.67
N GLU A 40 11.73 18.04 24.40
CA GLU A 40 12.36 18.19 23.09
C GLU A 40 13.77 17.55 23.09
N PRO A 41 14.31 17.14 21.92
CA PRO A 41 15.68 16.60 21.84
C PRO A 41 16.76 17.56 22.34
N GLY A 42 16.49 18.87 22.33
CA GLY A 42 17.36 19.90 22.90
C GLY A 42 17.38 19.96 24.43
N ASP A 43 16.42 19.32 25.10
CA ASP A 43 16.36 19.23 26.56
C ASP A 43 17.28 18.14 27.14
N ASN A 44 18.02 17.44 26.27
CA ASN A 44 19.01 16.42 26.64
C ASN A 44 20.09 17.02 27.56
N GLY A 45 20.25 16.45 28.74
CA GLY A 45 21.20 16.98 29.71
C GLY A 45 21.19 16.26 31.04
N THR A 46 22.09 16.70 31.92
CA THR A 46 22.19 16.19 33.29
C THR A 46 21.47 17.15 34.23
N PHE A 47 20.44 16.64 34.90
CA PHE A 47 19.66 17.36 35.91
C PHE A 47 20.22 17.03 37.29
N THR A 48 20.31 18.05 38.15
CA THR A 48 20.77 17.90 39.53
C THR A 48 19.61 18.20 40.47
N CYS A 49 19.36 17.28 41.40
CA CYS A 49 18.40 17.46 42.49
C CYS A 49 19.19 17.70 43.77
N ASP A 50 18.91 18.81 44.48
CA ASP A 50 19.46 19.11 45.80
C ASP A 50 18.32 19.14 46.82
N VAL A 51 18.37 18.24 47.79
CA VAL A 51 17.34 18.11 48.83
C VAL A 51 17.93 18.52 50.18
N LYS A 52 17.33 19.53 50.79
CA LYS A 52 17.66 20.03 52.13
C LYS A 52 16.50 19.79 53.08
N ASN A 53 16.76 19.07 54.16
CA ASN A 53 15.77 18.75 55.19
C ASN A 53 16.24 19.27 56.55
N PRO A 54 15.94 20.53 56.93
CA PRO A 54 16.34 21.06 58.24
C PRO A 54 15.87 20.14 59.38
N PRO A 55 16.69 19.75 60.37
CA PRO A 55 17.98 20.32 60.80
C PRO A 55 19.23 19.78 60.08
N ASP A 56 19.08 18.98 59.01
CA ASP A 56 20.22 18.45 58.24
C ASP A 56 20.97 19.62 57.59
N ILE A 57 22.16 19.93 58.11
CA ILE A 57 23.02 21.05 57.64
C ILE A 57 23.52 20.79 56.21
N VAL A 58 23.60 19.52 55.80
CA VAL A 58 24.14 19.09 54.51
C VAL A 58 23.00 18.53 53.65
N GLY A 59 22.72 19.20 52.53
CA GLY A 59 21.81 18.69 51.50
C GLY A 59 22.40 17.49 50.76
N LYS A 60 21.54 16.57 50.32
CA LYS A 60 21.96 15.48 49.43
C LYS A 60 21.72 15.92 47.99
N SER A 61 22.81 16.01 47.22
CA SER A 61 22.74 16.24 45.78
C SER A 61 22.82 14.92 45.02
N SER A 62 21.90 14.71 44.08
CA SER A 62 21.94 13.59 43.12
C SER A 62 21.84 14.11 41.70
N GLN A 63 22.55 13.47 40.77
CA GLN A 63 22.48 13.79 39.35
C GLN A 63 21.70 12.71 38.59
N VAL A 64 20.92 13.12 37.60
CA VAL A 64 20.12 12.27 36.73
C VAL A 64 20.29 12.75 35.29
N THR A 65 20.66 11.85 34.38
CA THR A 65 20.81 12.18 32.97
C THR A 65 19.51 11.91 32.23
N LEU A 66 18.98 12.93 31.55
CA LEU A 66 17.78 12.83 30.73
C LEU A 66 18.17 12.62 29.26
N TYR A 67 17.65 11.53 28.69
CA TYR A 67 17.79 11.23 27.26
C TYR A 67 16.42 11.29 26.59
N VAL A 68 16.22 12.30 25.77
CA VAL A 68 15.05 12.49 24.91
C VAL A 68 15.41 11.94 23.53
N LEU A 69 14.80 10.82 23.18
CA LEU A 69 14.91 10.25 21.84
C LEU A 69 13.77 10.79 20.98
N GLU A 70 14.10 11.20 19.77
CA GLU A 70 13.07 11.48 18.76
C GLU A 70 12.25 10.22 18.52
N ARG A 71 10.92 10.33 18.68
CA ARG A 71 10.03 9.28 18.20
C ARG A 71 10.19 9.20 16.70
N VAL A 72 10.71 8.07 16.21
CA VAL A 72 10.67 7.74 14.78
C VAL A 72 9.23 7.96 14.29
N PRO A 73 9.00 8.84 13.30
CA PRO A 73 7.65 9.12 12.88
C PRO A 73 7.02 7.82 12.39
N THR A 74 5.91 7.42 12.99
CA THR A 74 5.15 6.20 12.63
C THR A 74 4.86 6.14 11.13
N ARG A 75 4.79 7.31 10.48
CA ARG A 75 4.75 7.51 9.03
C ARG A 75 5.79 6.69 8.28
N TYR A 76 7.05 6.66 8.72
CA TYR A 76 8.11 5.92 8.03
C TYR A 76 7.87 4.41 8.08
N GLY A 77 7.42 3.89 9.21
CA GLY A 77 7.06 2.47 9.36
C GLY A 77 5.90 2.07 8.46
N VAL A 78 4.86 2.92 8.37
CA VAL A 78 3.69 2.68 7.52
C VAL A 78 4.05 2.75 6.04
N VAL A 79 4.82 3.76 5.62
CA VAL A 79 5.26 3.91 4.22
C VAL A 79 6.10 2.70 3.81
N LEU A 80 7.10 2.33 4.60
CA LEU A 80 7.96 1.19 4.30
C LEU A 80 7.18 -0.12 4.25
N GLY A 81 6.28 -0.35 5.21
CA GLY A 81 5.42 -1.53 5.24
C GLY A 81 4.49 -1.61 4.03
N SER A 82 3.92 -0.48 3.59
CA SER A 82 3.03 -0.44 2.42
C SER A 82 3.75 -0.77 1.12
N VAL A 83 4.99 -0.29 0.94
CA VAL A 83 5.80 -0.56 -0.25
C VAL A 83 6.14 -2.05 -0.32
N ILE A 84 6.63 -2.62 0.78
CA ILE A 84 6.99 -4.03 0.85
C ILE A 84 5.75 -4.91 0.62
N GLY A 85 4.63 -4.60 1.28
CA GLY A 85 3.37 -5.33 1.12
C GLY A 85 2.83 -5.25 -0.31
N GLY A 86 2.88 -4.08 -0.94
CA GLY A 86 2.44 -3.88 -2.31
C GLY A 86 3.27 -4.69 -3.32
N VAL A 87 4.60 -4.70 -3.17
CA VAL A 87 5.49 -5.48 -4.03
C VAL A 87 5.23 -6.98 -3.88
N LEU A 88 5.13 -7.49 -2.64
CA LEU A 88 4.85 -8.90 -2.38
C LEU A 88 3.49 -9.33 -2.95
N LEU A 89 2.46 -8.49 -2.80
CA LEU A 89 1.14 -8.76 -3.35
C LEU A 89 1.17 -8.79 -4.88
N LEU A 90 1.87 -7.85 -5.52
CA LEU A 90 2.00 -7.82 -6.98
C LEU A 90 2.71 -9.06 -7.52
N VAL A 91 3.79 -9.50 -6.86
CA VAL A 91 4.48 -10.75 -7.23
C VAL A 91 3.56 -11.96 -7.07
N ALA A 92 2.82 -12.06 -5.96
CA ALA A 92 1.87 -13.15 -5.74
C ALA A 92 0.77 -13.21 -6.82
N VAL A 93 0.23 -12.05 -7.21
CA VAL A 93 -0.78 -11.95 -8.27
C VAL A 93 -0.22 -12.41 -9.62
N LEU A 94 0.99 -11.98 -9.99
CA LEU A 94 1.64 -12.40 -11.24
C LEU A 94 1.87 -13.91 -11.29
N VAL A 95 2.31 -14.51 -10.17
CA VAL A 95 2.49 -15.96 -10.06
C VAL A 95 1.15 -16.70 -10.19
N ALA A 96 0.11 -16.22 -9.52
CA ALA A 96 -1.23 -16.82 -9.60
C ALA A 96 -1.82 -16.72 -11.02
N LEU A 97 -1.64 -15.59 -11.71
CA LEU A 97 -2.04 -15.42 -13.11
C LEU A 97 -1.25 -16.35 -14.03
N GLY A 98 0.06 -16.47 -13.84
CA GLY A 98 0.90 -17.42 -14.59
C GLY A 98 0.45 -18.86 -14.40
N TYR A 99 0.17 -19.27 -13.16
CA TYR A 99 -0.28 -20.63 -12.85
C TYR A 99 -1.66 -20.92 -13.42
N SER A 100 -2.61 -20.00 -13.26
CA SER A 100 -3.96 -20.14 -13.81
C SER A 100 -3.97 -20.15 -15.34
N ALA A 101 -3.16 -19.32 -15.99
CA ALA A 101 -2.99 -19.34 -17.45
C ALA A 101 -2.42 -20.69 -17.92
N ARG A 102 -1.38 -21.22 -17.27
CA ARG A 102 -0.82 -22.55 -17.57
C ARG A 102 -1.84 -23.66 -17.38
N TYR A 103 -2.59 -23.63 -16.28
CA TYR A 103 -3.64 -24.59 -15.98
C TYR A 103 -4.76 -24.55 -17.03
N CYS A 104 -5.24 -23.35 -17.36
CA CYS A 104 -6.23 -23.12 -18.40
C CYS A 104 -5.72 -23.55 -19.77
N TRP A 105 -4.45 -23.31 -20.10
CA TRP A 105 -3.85 -23.73 -21.37
C TRP A 105 -3.83 -25.25 -21.52
N GLN A 106 -3.38 -25.98 -20.49
CA GLN A 106 -3.37 -27.44 -20.51
C GLN A 106 -4.78 -28.03 -20.66
N ARG A 107 -5.76 -27.50 -19.90
CA ARG A 107 -7.16 -27.93 -20.05
C ARG A 107 -7.71 -27.63 -21.44
N ARG A 108 -7.44 -26.45 -21.99
CA ARG A 108 -7.88 -26.07 -23.34
C ARG A 108 -7.26 -26.95 -24.41
N GLN A 109 -5.96 -27.24 -24.31
CA GLN A 109 -5.27 -28.15 -25.22
C GLN A 109 -5.91 -29.54 -25.23
N ALA A 110 -6.22 -30.11 -24.06
CA ALA A 110 -6.91 -31.39 -23.95
C ALA A 110 -8.32 -31.37 -24.60
N GLY A 111 -9.06 -30.26 -24.45
CA GLY A 111 -10.37 -30.08 -25.09
C GLY A 111 -10.28 -29.90 -26.61
N LEU A 112 -9.30 -29.14 -27.09
CA LEU A 112 -9.10 -28.88 -28.52
C LEU A 112 -8.68 -30.15 -29.26
N GLN A 113 -7.75 -30.93 -28.69
CA GLN A 113 -7.34 -32.24 -29.21
C GLN A 113 -8.54 -33.17 -29.36
N ARG A 114 -9.40 -33.29 -28.34
CA ARG A 114 -10.64 -34.11 -28.42
C ARG A 114 -11.58 -33.64 -29.52
N ARG A 115 -11.73 -32.32 -29.72
CA ARG A 115 -12.59 -31.77 -30.78
C ARG A 115 -12.03 -32.03 -32.18
N LEU A 116 -10.71 -31.94 -32.37
CA LEU A 116 -10.06 -32.29 -33.63
C LEU A 116 -10.21 -33.78 -33.93
N SER A 117 -9.97 -34.66 -32.96
CA SER A 117 -10.15 -36.12 -33.14
C SER A 117 -11.62 -36.50 -33.41
N ALA A 118 -12.59 -35.79 -32.82
CA ALA A 118 -14.01 -36.00 -33.10
C ALA A 118 -14.39 -35.53 -34.52
N MET A 119 -13.83 -34.41 -35.00
CA MET A 119 -14.04 -33.95 -36.38
C MET A 119 -13.40 -34.92 -37.39
N GLU A 120 -12.24 -35.49 -37.09
CA GLU A 120 -11.57 -36.46 -37.96
C GLU A 120 -12.37 -37.77 -38.06
N LYS A 121 -12.85 -38.32 -36.93
CA LYS A 121 -13.74 -39.48 -36.91
C LYS A 121 -15.09 -39.21 -37.59
N GLY A 122 -15.65 -38.01 -37.41
CA GLY A 122 -16.89 -37.58 -38.07
C GLY A 122 -16.74 -37.46 -39.59
N LYS A 123 -15.58 -36.98 -40.08
CA LYS A 123 -15.26 -36.95 -41.51
C LYS A 123 -15.14 -38.36 -42.11
N LEU A 124 -14.45 -39.28 -41.43
CA LEU A 124 -14.32 -40.68 -41.88
C LEU A 124 -15.67 -41.41 -41.96
N GLN A 125 -16.51 -41.26 -40.93
CA GLN A 125 -17.86 -41.83 -40.91
C GLN A 125 -18.77 -41.23 -41.99
N ARG A 126 -18.67 -39.92 -42.24
CA ARG A 126 -19.45 -39.25 -43.30
C ARG A 126 -18.98 -39.66 -44.70
N SER A 127 -17.67 -39.82 -44.91
CA SER A 127 -17.09 -40.31 -46.17
C SER A 127 -17.48 -41.77 -46.45
N ALA A 128 -17.47 -42.65 -45.43
CA ALA A 128 -17.92 -44.03 -45.56
C ALA A 128 -19.43 -44.14 -45.84
N LYS A 129 -20.26 -43.24 -45.27
CA LYS A 129 -21.71 -43.21 -45.50
C LYS A 129 -22.07 -42.58 -46.85
N GLU A 130 -21.30 -41.60 -47.34
CA GLU A 130 -21.44 -41.07 -48.71
C GLU A 130 -20.96 -42.06 -49.78
N GLY A 131 -19.95 -42.90 -49.51
CA GLY A 131 -19.54 -43.98 -50.42
C GLY A 131 -20.62 -45.06 -50.63
N SER A 132 -21.55 -45.20 -49.68
CA SER A 132 -22.69 -46.14 -49.79
C SER A 132 -23.94 -45.51 -50.40
N LYS A 133 -24.04 -44.17 -50.46
CA LYS A 133 -25.20 -43.45 -50.99
C LYS A 133 -24.77 -42.14 -51.66
N ARG A 134 -24.28 -42.19 -52.91
CA ARG A 134 -24.49 -41.21 -54.00
C ARG A 134 -23.52 -41.49 -55.16
N GLY A 135 -23.93 -41.74 -56.40
CA GLY A 135 -25.29 -41.71 -56.94
C GLY A 135 -25.98 -40.37 -56.71
N ARG A 136 -25.40 -39.27 -57.20
CA ARG A 136 -25.93 -37.88 -57.31
C ARG A 136 -25.55 -36.84 -56.23
N GLN A 137 -24.64 -35.95 -56.64
CA GLN A 137 -24.42 -34.56 -56.21
C GLN A 137 -23.87 -34.28 -54.79
N ALA A 138 -22.69 -33.66 -54.77
CA ALA A 138 -21.98 -33.18 -53.60
C ALA A 138 -22.49 -31.80 -53.13
N PRO A 139 -22.53 -31.52 -51.80
CA PRO A 139 -22.70 -30.16 -51.32
C PRO A 139 -21.33 -29.46 -51.18
N VAL A 140 -21.21 -28.30 -51.81
CA VAL A 140 -20.04 -27.41 -51.70
C VAL A 140 -20.05 -26.76 -50.31
N LEU A 141 -19.00 -26.98 -49.53
CA LEU A 141 -18.83 -26.36 -48.20
C LEU A 141 -17.95 -25.12 -48.35
N TYR A 142 -18.55 -23.92 -48.26
CA TYR A 142 -17.80 -22.67 -48.18
C TYR A 142 -17.44 -22.37 -46.73
N ALA A 143 -16.15 -22.13 -46.46
CA ALA A 143 -15.68 -21.44 -45.26
C ALA A 143 -15.27 -20.02 -45.68
N MET A 144 -15.99 -19.00 -45.21
CA MET A 144 -15.53 -17.61 -45.37
C MET A 144 -14.54 -17.29 -44.25
N LEU A 145 -13.29 -17.05 -44.63
CA LEU A 145 -12.34 -16.29 -43.81
C LEU A 145 -12.68 -14.80 -43.98
N ASP A 146 -13.08 -14.16 -42.88
CA ASP A 146 -13.35 -12.72 -42.85
C ASP A 146 -12.03 -11.93 -42.83
N HIS A 147 -11.63 -11.42 -43.99
CA HIS A 147 -10.55 -10.45 -44.14
C HIS A 147 -10.88 -9.41 -45.21
N GLY A 148 -11.12 -8.17 -44.79
CA GLY A 148 -11.08 -6.96 -45.60
C GLY A 148 -11.56 -5.78 -44.76
N ARG A 149 -10.72 -4.96 -44.14
CA ARG A 149 -9.73 -4.02 -44.71
C ARG A 149 -10.25 -3.26 -45.93
N GLY A 150 -10.72 -2.04 -45.67
CA GLY A 150 -10.28 -0.81 -46.35
C GLY A 150 -10.61 -0.61 -47.84
N SER A 151 -11.21 0.56 -48.09
CA SER A 151 -11.12 1.37 -49.31
C SER A 151 -12.32 1.36 -50.26
N LYS A 152 -13.14 2.42 -50.17
CA LYS A 152 -13.84 3.04 -51.31
C LYS A 152 -13.32 4.48 -51.37
N LYS A 153 -12.41 4.80 -52.29
CA LYS A 153 -12.59 5.15 -53.72
C LYS A 153 -13.32 6.49 -53.90
N ALA A 154 -12.53 7.50 -54.23
CA ALA A 154 -12.93 8.83 -54.67
C ALA A 154 -13.66 8.79 -56.02
N LYS A 155 -14.65 9.67 -56.19
CA LYS A 155 -15.08 10.21 -57.47
C LYS A 155 -15.72 11.58 -57.23
N GLY A 156 -15.08 12.62 -57.75
CA GLY A 156 -15.51 14.01 -57.62
C GLY A 156 -16.65 14.40 -58.55
N GLY A 157 -17.24 15.57 -58.29
CA GLY A 157 -18.18 16.24 -59.19
C GLY A 157 -19.12 17.22 -58.49
N ALA A 158 -18.65 18.47 -58.38
CA ALA A 158 -19.34 19.78 -58.39
C ALA A 158 -20.75 19.95 -57.77
N GLY A 159 -20.89 20.97 -56.92
CA GLY A 159 -22.17 21.63 -56.62
C GLY A 159 -22.20 22.38 -55.29
N GLU A 160 -21.60 23.57 -55.22
CA GLU A 160 -21.96 24.58 -54.22
C GLU A 160 -23.27 25.26 -54.67
N PRO A 161 -24.19 25.56 -53.75
CA PRO A 161 -24.53 26.98 -53.61
C PRO A 161 -24.66 27.44 -52.15
N ARG A 162 -23.99 28.58 -51.95
CA ARG A 162 -24.12 29.63 -50.95
C ARG A 162 -25.58 30.08 -50.67
N LYS A 163 -25.78 30.60 -49.43
CA LYS A 163 -26.90 31.38 -48.84
C LYS A 163 -27.97 30.53 -48.12
N GLU A 164 -28.56 30.89 -46.97
CA GLU A 164 -28.78 32.18 -46.31
C GLU A 164 -29.15 31.89 -44.82
N LYS A 165 -28.46 32.48 -43.85
CA LYS A 165 -28.99 33.48 -42.88
C LYS A 165 -30.44 33.26 -42.42
N LYS A 166 -30.61 32.78 -41.19
CA LYS A 166 -31.49 33.39 -40.18
C LYS A 166 -31.01 33.05 -38.78
#